data_AF-A0A8H7DGA4-F1
#
_entry.id   AF-A0A8H7DGA4-F1
#
_cell.length_a   1.000
_cell.length_b   1.000
_cell.length_c   1.000
_cell.angle_alpha   90.00
_cell.angle_beta   90.00
_cell.angle_gamma   90.00
#
_symmetry.space_group_name_H-M   'P 1'
#
loop_
_entity.id
_entity.type
_entity.pdbx_description
1 polymer ?
#
loop_
_entity_poly.entity_id
_entity_poly.type
_entity_poly.pdbx_seq_one_letter_code
_entity_poly.pdbx_strand_id
1 'polypeptide(L)'
;MFMKILCIFATTIALHISSTSPNTPASNTEKQISTSVIELILTCQHVRKAQKLAYWLVAMAEIATIVAQHGPAWTYSGTIMNVLSFDVDLNSAAMTHSLATGSLLVVIGGILRLQCYTTLGRHFTFEAVIRRDHQLVKDGPYNYMRHPSYTGAVLAYIGFMIYYGSSGTWFRECLTSGTTVGKILAGSGAIGMSLVIGGLLFRIPKEDRALREKFGQEWEAWATEPQYTTAG
;
A
#
# COMPACT_ATOMS: atom_id res chain seq x y z
N MET A 1 18.53 15.21 -6.91
CA MET A 1 17.67 14.89 -8.06
C MET A 1 17.55 13.37 -8.31
N PHE A 2 18.59 12.69 -8.80
CA PHE A 2 18.50 11.28 -9.22
C PHE A 2 18.01 10.32 -8.11
N MET A 3 18.55 10.44 -6.90
CA MET A 3 18.13 9.63 -5.76
C MET A 3 16.64 9.81 -5.40
N LYS A 4 16.10 11.03 -5.54
CA LYS A 4 14.68 11.32 -5.31
C LYS A 4 13.80 10.65 -6.35
N ILE A 5 14.20 10.69 -7.63
CA ILE A 5 13.52 10.00 -8.72
C ILE A 5 13.50 8.48 -8.46
N LEU A 6 14.63 7.89 -8.04
CA LEU A 6 14.67 6.47 -7.66
C LEU A 6 13.73 6.14 -6.50
N CYS A 7 13.69 6.97 -5.45
CA CYS A 7 12.76 6.78 -4.34
C CYS A 7 11.29 6.90 -4.79
N ILE A 8 10.96 7.84 -5.68
CA ILE A 8 9.60 7.95 -6.26
C ILE A 8 9.25 6.65 -6.97
N PHE A 9 10.09 6.18 -7.89
CA PHE A 9 9.86 4.93 -8.62
C PHE A 9 9.71 3.73 -7.71
N ALA A 10 10.64 3.54 -6.76
CA ALA A 10 10.59 2.42 -5.82
C ALA A 10 9.32 2.43 -4.97
N THR A 11 8.93 3.61 -4.46
CA THR A 11 7.71 3.80 -3.65
C THR A 11 6.47 3.50 -4.48
N THR A 12 6.37 4.04 -5.70
CA THR A 12 5.20 3.83 -6.59
C THR A 12 5.08 2.37 -7.03
N ILE A 13 6.18 1.71 -7.36
CA ILE A 13 6.18 0.28 -7.71
C ILE A 13 5.75 -0.56 -6.51
N ALA A 14 6.32 -0.30 -5.32
CA ALA A 14 5.96 -1.04 -4.11
C ALA A 14 4.47 -0.88 -3.75
N LEU A 15 3.92 0.34 -3.87
CA LEU A 15 2.48 0.58 -3.69
C LEU A 15 1.65 -0.13 -4.76
N HIS A 16 2.07 -0.10 -6.03
CA HIS A 16 1.37 -0.76 -7.13
C HIS A 16 1.27 -2.28 -6.91
N ILE A 17 2.39 -2.91 -6.55
CA ILE A 17 2.46 -4.35 -6.26
C ILE A 17 1.59 -4.65 -5.04
N SER A 18 1.72 -3.87 -3.97
CA SER A 18 0.93 -4.03 -2.74
C SER A 18 -0.58 -3.93 -2.96
N SER A 19 -1.02 -3.13 -3.93
CA SER A 19 -2.44 -2.96 -4.27
C SER A 19 -2.91 -3.86 -5.43
N THR A 20 -2.06 -4.74 -5.95
CA THR A 20 -2.43 -5.68 -7.01
C THR A 20 -2.65 -7.07 -6.43
N SER A 21 -3.88 -7.59 -6.60
CA SER A 21 -4.18 -8.97 -6.22
C SER A 21 -3.48 -9.92 -7.20
N PRO A 22 -2.72 -10.92 -6.74
CA PRO A 22 -2.11 -11.91 -7.60
C PRO A 22 -3.14 -12.87 -8.22
N ASN A 23 -4.29 -13.06 -7.55
CA ASN A 23 -5.32 -14.00 -7.96
C ASN A 23 -6.63 -13.29 -8.31
N THR A 24 -7.45 -13.95 -9.13
CA THR A 24 -8.81 -13.49 -9.45
C THR A 24 -9.68 -13.46 -8.19
N PRO A 25 -10.71 -12.58 -8.16
CA PRO A 25 -11.70 -12.55 -7.09
C PRO A 25 -12.28 -13.92 -6.79
N ALA A 26 -12.68 -14.14 -5.54
CA ALA A 26 -13.32 -15.37 -5.12
C ALA A 26 -14.64 -15.58 -5.87
N SER A 27 -14.93 -16.83 -6.22
CA SER A 27 -16.25 -17.16 -6.78
C SER A 27 -17.32 -17.08 -5.69
N ASN A 28 -18.57 -16.75 -6.06
CA ASN A 28 -19.71 -16.67 -5.13
C ASN A 28 -19.99 -17.96 -4.33
N THR A 29 -19.38 -19.08 -4.72
CA THR A 29 -19.47 -20.41 -4.08
C THR A 29 -18.48 -20.64 -2.94
N GLU A 30 -17.54 -19.72 -2.68
CA GLU A 30 -16.56 -19.82 -1.60
C GLU A 30 -17.06 -19.10 -0.32
N LYS A 31 -16.77 -19.65 0.87
CA LYS A 31 -17.27 -19.11 2.16
C LYS A 31 -16.59 -17.75 2.43
N GLN A 32 -17.36 -16.67 2.33
CA GLN A 32 -16.93 -15.32 2.70
C GLN A 32 -16.90 -15.18 4.23
N ILE A 33 -15.75 -14.75 4.76
CA ILE A 33 -15.49 -14.57 6.19
C ILE A 33 -15.96 -13.19 6.67
N SER A 34 -16.04 -12.20 5.78
CA SER A 34 -16.49 -10.85 6.13
C SER A 34 -17.35 -10.24 5.03
N THR A 35 -18.50 -9.69 5.43
CA THR A 35 -19.55 -9.12 4.59
C THR A 35 -19.80 -7.63 4.90
N SER A 36 -18.84 -6.94 5.52
CA SER A 36 -19.00 -5.51 5.80
C SER A 36 -19.05 -4.73 4.50
N VAL A 37 -20.09 -3.90 4.31
CA VAL A 37 -20.28 -3.06 3.12
C VAL A 37 -19.06 -2.15 2.88
N ILE A 38 -18.46 -1.64 3.97
CA ILE A 38 -17.23 -0.83 3.91
C ILE A 38 -16.07 -1.66 3.36
N GLU A 39 -15.94 -2.91 3.79
CA GLU A 39 -14.89 -3.80 3.31
C GLU A 39 -15.10 -4.16 1.84
N LEU A 40 -16.34 -4.41 1.42
CA LEU A 40 -16.68 -4.69 0.02
C LEU A 40 -16.37 -3.50 -0.91
N ILE A 41 -16.69 -2.28 -0.47
CA ILE A 41 -16.39 -1.06 -1.23
C ILE A 41 -14.87 -0.83 -1.31
N LEU A 42 -14.16 -0.95 -0.19
CA LEU A 42 -12.72 -0.68 -0.12
C LEU A 42 -11.86 -1.79 -0.76
N THR A 43 -12.36 -3.02 -0.76
CA THR A 43 -11.77 -4.15 -1.50
C THR A 43 -12.39 -4.33 -2.89
N CYS A 44 -13.13 -3.33 -3.38
CA CYS A 44 -13.59 -3.35 -4.76
C CYS A 44 -12.41 -3.20 -5.72
N GLN A 45 -12.41 -3.99 -6.79
CA GLN A 45 -11.39 -3.91 -7.83
C GLN A 45 -11.30 -2.53 -8.49
N HIS A 46 -12.42 -1.81 -8.59
CA HIS A 46 -12.46 -0.48 -9.20
C HIS A 46 -11.77 0.56 -8.32
N VAL A 47 -12.00 0.52 -7.01
CA VAL A 47 -11.33 1.40 -6.04
C VAL A 47 -9.82 1.17 -6.06
N ARG A 48 -9.37 -0.08 -6.08
CA ARG A 48 -7.94 -0.39 -6.21
C ARG A 48 -7.32 0.07 -7.52
N LYS A 49 -8.03 -0.11 -8.65
CA LYS A 49 -7.56 0.38 -9.95
C LYS A 49 -7.42 1.91 -9.94
N ALA A 50 -8.41 2.62 -9.41
CA ALA A 50 -8.37 4.07 -9.25
C ALA A 50 -7.22 4.53 -8.34
N GLN A 51 -7.00 3.85 -7.22
CA GLN A 51 -5.89 4.11 -6.30
C GLN A 51 -4.52 3.94 -6.98
N LYS A 52 -4.33 2.86 -7.75
CA LYS A 52 -3.11 2.64 -8.52
C LYS A 52 -2.89 3.73 -9.57
N LEU A 53 -3.95 4.13 -10.28
CA LEU A 53 -3.87 5.22 -11.24
C LEU A 53 -3.45 6.52 -10.55
N ALA A 54 -4.04 6.84 -9.39
CA ALA A 54 -3.68 8.02 -8.61
C ALA A 54 -2.20 8.01 -8.19
N TYR A 55 -1.67 6.88 -7.71
CA TYR A 55 -0.25 6.75 -7.36
C TYR A 55 0.69 7.06 -8.54
N TRP A 56 0.36 6.54 -9.72
CA TRP A 56 1.16 6.79 -10.93
C TRP A 56 1.03 8.23 -11.42
N LEU A 57 -0.17 8.82 -11.40
CA LEU A 57 -0.37 10.22 -11.78
C LEU A 57 0.41 11.17 -10.88
N VAL A 58 0.35 10.96 -9.56
CA VAL A 58 1.11 11.77 -8.58
C VAL A 58 2.61 11.61 -8.79
N ALA A 59 3.09 10.38 -9.00
CA ALA A 59 4.51 10.11 -9.26
C ALA A 59 5.01 10.75 -10.56
N MET A 60 4.21 10.67 -11.63
CA MET A 60 4.53 11.30 -12.91
C MET A 60 4.57 12.82 -12.80
N ALA A 61 3.60 13.43 -12.09
CA ALA A 61 3.61 14.87 -11.83
C ALA A 61 4.85 15.29 -11.03
N GLU A 62 5.21 14.53 -10.00
CA GLU A 62 6.42 14.80 -9.20
C GLU A 62 7.71 14.67 -10.02
N ILE A 63 7.84 13.63 -10.85
CA ILE A 63 9.01 13.47 -11.72
C ILE A 63 9.06 14.57 -12.78
N ALA A 64 7.94 14.91 -13.41
CA ALA A 64 7.87 15.95 -14.42
C ALA A 64 8.28 17.32 -13.86
N THR A 65 7.83 17.66 -12.65
CA THR A 65 8.24 18.92 -11.99
C THR A 65 9.72 18.91 -11.61
N ILE A 66 10.26 17.81 -11.07
CA ILE A 66 11.69 17.68 -10.79
C ILE A 66 12.54 17.86 -12.07
N VAL A 67 12.15 17.21 -13.16
CA VAL A 67 12.86 17.29 -14.45
C VAL A 67 12.74 18.68 -15.06
N ALA A 68 11.58 19.34 -14.98
CA ALA A 68 11.41 20.70 -15.49
C ALA A 68 12.28 21.72 -14.75
N GLN A 69 12.46 21.56 -13.43
CA GLN A 69 13.25 22.46 -12.59
C GLN A 69 14.77 22.26 -12.70
N HIS A 70 15.23 21.02 -12.82
CA HIS A 70 16.66 20.67 -12.71
C HIS A 70 17.25 20.10 -14.00
N GLY A 71 16.41 19.82 -14.99
CA GLY A 71 16.83 19.37 -16.31
C GLY A 71 17.34 20.53 -17.18
N PRO A 72 17.84 20.22 -18.39
CA PRO A 72 18.21 21.24 -19.35
C PRO A 72 17.00 22.10 -19.69
N ALA A 73 17.20 23.40 -19.97
CA ALA A 73 16.12 24.34 -20.28
C ALA A 73 15.42 23.96 -21.61
N TRP A 74 14.46 23.05 -21.54
CA TRP A 74 13.66 22.61 -22.67
C TRP A 74 12.51 23.58 -22.91
N THR A 75 12.07 23.69 -24.16
CA THR A 75 10.97 24.56 -24.59
C THR A 75 9.68 24.35 -23.79
N TYR A 76 9.44 23.14 -23.29
CA TYR A 76 8.23 22.77 -22.54
C TYR A 76 8.34 22.96 -21.02
N SER A 77 9.52 23.28 -20.47
CA SER A 77 9.71 23.39 -19.01
C SER A 77 8.76 24.44 -18.40
N GLY A 78 8.62 25.60 -19.05
CA GLY A 78 7.70 26.65 -18.59
C GLY A 78 6.23 26.23 -18.59
N THR A 79 5.78 25.49 -19.62
CA THR A 79 4.40 24.98 -19.68
C THR A 79 4.14 23.93 -18.60
N ILE A 80 5.09 23.02 -18.36
CA ILE A 80 4.98 21.98 -17.32
C ILE A 80 4.85 22.64 -15.94
N MET A 81 5.70 23.64 -15.65
CA MET A 81 5.64 24.35 -14.38
C MET A 81 4.33 25.13 -14.21
N ASN A 82 3.81 25.78 -15.25
CA ASN A 82 2.53 26.49 -15.19
C ASN A 82 1.34 25.55 -14.96
N VAL A 83 1.35 24.35 -15.55
CA VAL A 83 0.25 23.38 -15.41
C VAL A 83 0.30 22.60 -14.11
N LEU A 84 1.50 22.20 -13.67
CA LEU A 84 1.68 21.27 -12.54
C LEU A 84 2.02 21.94 -11.21
N SER A 85 2.59 23.15 -11.20
CA SER A 85 3.05 23.77 -9.94
C SER A 85 1.95 24.56 -9.23
N PHE A 86 0.83 24.90 -9.88
CA PHE A 86 -0.29 25.65 -9.30
C PHE A 86 0.16 26.88 -8.48
N ASP A 87 1.12 27.65 -9.01
CA ASP A 87 1.74 28.82 -8.35
C ASP A 87 2.50 28.54 -7.04
N VAL A 88 2.80 27.28 -6.73
CA VAL A 88 3.60 26.88 -5.57
C VAL A 88 5.09 26.84 -5.95
N ASP A 89 5.94 27.48 -5.14
CA ASP A 89 7.39 27.37 -5.29
C ASP A 89 7.85 25.98 -4.84
N LEU A 90 7.97 25.06 -5.81
CA LEU A 90 8.43 23.69 -5.61
C LEU A 90 9.96 23.63 -5.37
N ASN A 91 10.52 24.49 -4.52
CA ASN A 91 11.98 24.63 -4.34
C ASN A 91 12.61 23.56 -3.41
N SER A 92 12.13 22.32 -3.49
CA SER A 92 12.53 21.25 -2.57
C SER A 92 12.85 19.94 -3.30
N ALA A 93 13.77 20.01 -4.26
CA ALA A 93 14.39 18.81 -4.84
C ALA A 93 15.37 18.11 -3.88
N ALA A 94 15.65 18.70 -2.72
CA ALA A 94 16.44 18.09 -1.67
C ALA A 94 15.71 16.88 -1.07
N MET A 95 16.44 15.79 -0.90
CA MET A 95 15.94 14.61 -0.20
C MET A 95 15.86 14.93 1.29
N THR A 96 14.66 14.90 1.87
CA THR A 96 14.49 14.99 3.31
C THR A 96 14.64 13.60 3.94
N HIS A 97 15.14 13.55 5.18
CA HIS A 97 15.24 12.29 5.94
C HIS A 97 13.86 11.62 6.08
N SER A 98 12.79 12.41 6.23
CA SER A 98 11.43 11.90 6.33
C SER A 98 10.96 11.24 5.03
N LEU A 99 11.25 11.83 3.86
CA LEU A 99 10.92 11.24 2.57
C LEU A 99 11.64 9.90 2.38
N ALA A 100 12.94 9.86 2.67
CA ALA A 100 13.74 8.63 2.58
C ALA A 100 13.20 7.53 3.51
N THR A 101 12.90 7.87 4.77
CA THR A 101 12.30 6.95 5.75
C THR A 101 10.93 6.46 5.28
N GLY A 102 10.07 7.36 4.80
CA GLY A 102 8.76 6.99 4.25
C GLY A 102 8.87 6.03 3.08
N SER A 103 9.75 6.34 2.12
CA SER A 103 10.03 5.48 0.96
C SER A 103 10.52 4.10 1.38
N LEU A 104 11.47 4.03 2.32
CA LEU A 104 12.00 2.78 2.84
C LEU A 104 10.92 1.92 3.49
N LEU A 105 10.06 2.51 4.33
CA LEU A 105 8.95 1.80 4.98
C LEU A 105 7.95 1.26 3.95
N VAL A 106 7.63 2.02 2.90
CA VAL A 106 6.79 1.55 1.80
C VAL A 106 7.41 0.36 1.10
N VAL A 107 8.70 0.44 0.77
CA VAL A 107 9.43 -0.63 0.09
C VAL A 107 9.48 -1.89 0.94
N ILE A 108 9.83 -1.78 2.23
CA ILE A 108 9.85 -2.93 3.15
C ILE A 108 8.45 -3.55 3.28
N GLY A 109 7.41 -2.72 3.46
CA GLY A 109 6.02 -3.20 3.54
C GLY A 109 5.58 -3.91 2.25
N GLY A 110 5.97 -3.37 1.09
CA GLY A 110 5.69 -3.95 -0.22
C GLY A 110 6.41 -5.26 -0.47
N ILE A 111 7.68 -5.38 -0.06
CA ILE A 111 8.45 -6.63 -0.13
C ILE A 111 7.82 -7.69 0.76
N LEU A 112 7.45 -7.34 1.99
CA LEU A 112 6.78 -8.28 2.90
C LEU A 112 5.45 -8.78 2.31
N ARG A 113 4.66 -7.89 1.70
CA ARG A 113 3.43 -8.28 0.99
C ARG A 113 3.71 -9.18 -0.21
N LEU A 114 4.73 -8.88 -1.01
CA LEU A 114 5.11 -9.71 -2.14
C LEU A 114 5.51 -11.11 -1.68
N GLN A 115 6.30 -11.22 -0.62
CA GLN A 115 6.64 -12.52 -0.02
C GLN A 115 5.39 -13.27 0.44
N CYS A 116 4.43 -12.59 1.07
CA CYS A 116 3.16 -13.22 1.44
C CYS A 116 2.37 -13.73 0.23
N TYR A 117 2.36 -12.96 -0.87
CA TYR A 117 1.67 -13.36 -2.11
C TYR A 117 2.32 -14.60 -2.73
N THR A 118 3.66 -14.64 -2.76
CA THR A 118 4.39 -15.78 -3.29
C THR A 118 4.22 -17.02 -2.41
N THR A 119 4.22 -16.85 -1.09
CA THR A 119 4.11 -17.97 -0.13
C THR A 119 2.71 -18.57 -0.09
N LEU A 120 1.65 -17.75 -0.09
CA LEU A 120 0.27 -18.25 -0.15
C LEU A 120 -0.15 -18.68 -1.56
N GLY A 121 0.50 -18.16 -2.60
CA GLY A 121 0.19 -18.48 -3.99
C GLY A 121 -1.29 -18.31 -4.29
N ARG A 122 -1.93 -19.38 -4.80
CA ARG A 122 -3.37 -19.41 -5.14
C ARG A 122 -4.32 -19.15 -3.96
N HIS A 123 -3.85 -19.34 -2.72
CA HIS A 123 -4.66 -19.17 -1.51
C HIS A 123 -4.77 -17.70 -1.07
N PHE A 124 -3.95 -16.81 -1.63
CA PHE A 124 -4.01 -15.38 -1.30
C PHE A 124 -5.16 -14.69 -2.05
N THR A 125 -6.09 -14.10 -1.30
CA THR A 125 -7.14 -13.23 -1.85
C THR A 125 -7.28 -11.98 -1.00
N PHE A 126 -7.56 -10.84 -1.63
CA PHE A 126 -7.91 -9.63 -0.87
C PHE A 126 -9.29 -9.73 -0.21
N GLU A 127 -10.16 -10.57 -0.75
CA GLU A 127 -11.43 -10.93 -0.11
C GLU A 127 -11.15 -11.98 0.99
N ALA A 128 -11.80 -11.84 2.14
CA ALA A 128 -11.67 -12.74 3.27
C ALA A 128 -12.35 -14.06 2.93
N VAL A 129 -11.66 -14.97 2.26
CA VAL A 129 -12.27 -16.16 1.71
C VAL A 129 -11.44 -17.39 2.02
N ILE A 130 -12.11 -18.40 2.56
CA ILE A 130 -11.53 -19.72 2.67
C ILE A 130 -11.93 -20.53 1.43
N ARG A 131 -10.97 -20.71 0.52
CA ARG A 131 -11.13 -21.61 -0.63
C ARG A 131 -11.41 -23.05 -0.16
N ARG A 132 -12.09 -23.84 -0.99
CA ARG A 132 -12.41 -25.25 -0.66
C ARG A 132 -11.14 -26.05 -0.32
N ASP A 133 -10.13 -25.95 -1.18
CA ASP A 133 -8.83 -26.62 -1.02
C ASP A 133 -7.80 -25.80 -0.22
N HIS A 134 -8.25 -24.82 0.58
CA HIS A 134 -7.33 -23.99 1.37
C HIS A 134 -6.58 -24.86 2.40
N GLN A 135 -5.26 -24.79 2.37
CA GLN A 135 -4.34 -25.43 3.32
C GLN A 135 -3.76 -24.40 4.27
N LEU A 136 -3.38 -24.83 5.48
CA LEU A 136 -2.72 -23.96 6.43
C LEU A 136 -1.25 -23.76 6.03
N VAL A 137 -0.93 -22.58 5.51
CA VAL A 137 0.44 -22.23 5.09
C VAL A 137 1.22 -21.72 6.29
N LYS A 138 2.35 -22.37 6.58
CA LYS A 138 3.24 -22.06 7.73
C LYS A 138 4.65 -21.64 7.30
N ASP A 139 4.90 -21.57 5.99
CA ASP A 139 6.22 -21.25 5.43
C ASP A 139 6.46 -19.73 5.33
N GLY A 140 7.73 -19.36 5.10
CA GLY A 140 8.11 -17.98 4.80
C GLY A 140 7.69 -16.99 5.90
N PRO A 141 7.08 -15.83 5.57
CA PRO A 141 6.64 -14.85 6.57
C PRO A 141 5.62 -15.40 7.58
N TYR A 142 4.87 -16.45 7.22
CA TYR A 142 3.85 -17.06 8.07
C TYR A 142 4.45 -17.94 9.18
N ASN A 143 5.74 -18.26 9.10
CA ASN A 143 6.45 -18.93 10.17
C ASN A 143 6.68 -17.99 11.38
N TYR A 144 6.79 -16.68 11.14
CA TYR A 144 7.18 -15.69 12.15
C TYR A 144 6.00 -14.94 12.77
N MET A 145 4.89 -14.84 12.05
CA MET A 145 3.67 -14.15 12.50
C MET A 145 2.46 -14.65 11.76
N ARG A 146 1.28 -14.55 12.39
CA ARG A 146 0.03 -15.06 11.80
C ARG A 146 -0.48 -14.24 10.61
N HIS A 147 -0.19 -12.94 10.62
CA HIS A 147 -0.78 -11.97 9.69
C HIS A 147 0.29 -11.06 9.03
N PRO A 148 1.35 -11.62 8.41
CA PRO A 148 2.48 -10.84 7.88
C PRO A 148 2.06 -9.89 6.75
N SER A 149 1.07 -10.28 5.94
CA SER A 149 0.53 -9.41 4.88
C SER A 149 -0.16 -8.15 5.41
N TYR A 150 -0.79 -8.25 6.59
CA TYR A 150 -1.40 -7.12 7.29
C TYR A 150 -0.33 -6.20 7.88
N THR A 151 0.69 -6.78 8.51
CA THR A 151 1.88 -6.03 8.97
C THR A 151 2.51 -5.25 7.81
N GLY A 152 2.70 -5.89 6.65
CA GLY A 152 3.21 -5.23 5.45
C GLY A 152 2.30 -4.12 4.93
N ALA A 153 0.97 -4.29 5.01
CA ALA A 153 0.00 -3.25 4.65
C ALA A 153 0.10 -2.02 5.57
N VAL A 154 0.16 -2.25 6.88
CA VAL A 154 0.29 -1.18 7.88
C VAL A 154 1.61 -0.45 7.72
N LEU A 155 2.71 -1.18 7.50
CA LEU A 155 4.03 -0.58 7.29
C LEU A 155 4.07 0.29 6.02
N ALA A 156 3.50 -0.23 4.92
CA ALA A 156 3.38 0.53 3.69
C ALA A 156 2.48 1.76 3.85
N TYR A 157 1.42 1.67 4.64
CA TYR A 157 0.55 2.80 4.95
C TYR A 157 1.25 3.89 5.76
N ILE A 158 1.96 3.52 6.83
CA ILE A 158 2.72 4.47 7.65
C ILE A 158 3.80 5.13 6.78
N GLY A 159 4.52 4.35 5.97
CA GLY A 159 5.51 4.87 5.04
C GLY A 159 4.89 5.82 4.01
N PHE A 160 3.71 5.50 3.46
CA PHE A 160 2.97 6.35 2.54
C PHE A 160 2.63 7.71 3.18
N MET A 161 2.11 7.70 4.41
CA MET A 161 1.76 8.93 5.13
C MET A 161 2.98 9.79 5.45
N ILE A 162 4.09 9.17 5.83
CA ILE A 162 5.36 9.87 6.05
C ILE A 162 5.90 10.45 4.73
N TYR A 163 5.91 9.66 3.66
CA TYR A 163 6.42 10.08 2.35
C TYR A 163 5.63 11.26 1.81
N TYR A 164 4.31 11.11 1.62
CA TYR A 164 3.46 12.15 1.05
C TYR A 164 3.16 13.29 2.04
N GLY A 165 3.39 13.08 3.33
CA GLY A 165 3.39 14.12 4.34
C GLY A 165 4.73 14.85 4.48
N SER A 166 5.78 14.44 3.78
CA SER A 166 7.10 15.10 3.83
C SER A 166 7.14 16.33 2.93
N SER A 167 7.82 17.37 3.41
CA SER A 167 8.05 18.59 2.64
C SER A 167 8.83 18.28 1.36
N GLY A 168 8.47 18.98 0.30
CA GLY A 168 9.06 18.80 -1.02
C GLY A 168 8.49 17.69 -1.87
N THR A 169 7.48 16.96 -1.41
CA THR A 169 6.70 16.12 -2.33
C THR A 169 5.69 16.97 -3.07
N TRP A 170 5.53 16.71 -4.38
CA TRP A 170 4.54 17.42 -5.20
C TRP A 170 3.13 17.32 -4.59
N PHE A 171 2.80 16.16 -4.03
CA PHE A 171 1.53 15.95 -3.34
C PHE A 171 1.33 16.91 -2.17
N ARG A 172 2.31 17.03 -1.25
CA ARG A 172 2.17 17.96 -0.12
C ARG A 172 2.09 19.39 -0.61
N GLU A 173 3.02 19.80 -1.45
CA GLU A 173 3.14 21.21 -1.84
C GLU A 173 1.95 21.66 -2.69
N CYS A 174 1.52 20.89 -3.69
CA CYS A 174 0.40 21.31 -4.55
C CYS A 174 -0.97 21.04 -3.90
N LEU A 175 -1.14 19.91 -3.22
CA LEU A 175 -2.45 19.53 -2.70
C LEU A 175 -2.77 20.22 -1.36
N THR A 176 -1.77 20.61 -0.56
CA THR A 176 -2.00 21.27 0.73
C THR A 176 -1.76 22.78 0.74
N SER A 177 -0.98 23.34 -0.20
CA SER A 177 -0.64 24.78 -0.17
C SER A 177 -1.56 25.66 -1.03
N GLY A 178 -2.23 25.13 -2.06
CA GLY A 178 -2.97 25.94 -3.02
C GLY A 178 -4.44 26.25 -2.66
N THR A 179 -5.31 25.24 -2.66
CA THR A 179 -6.78 25.46 -2.61
C THR A 179 -7.45 24.72 -1.45
N THR A 180 -8.55 25.29 -0.92
CA THR A 180 -9.41 24.59 0.05
C THR A 180 -9.88 23.24 -0.49
N VAL A 181 -10.12 23.16 -1.80
CA VAL A 181 -10.46 21.91 -2.50
C VAL A 181 -9.33 20.89 -2.39
N GLY A 182 -8.08 21.28 -2.64
CA GLY A 182 -6.91 20.40 -2.49
C GLY A 182 -6.79 19.83 -1.08
N LYS A 183 -6.93 20.67 -0.05
CA LYS A 183 -6.89 20.24 1.36
C LYS A 183 -7.99 19.23 1.67
N ILE A 184 -9.22 19.45 1.18
CA ILE A 184 -10.34 18.51 1.34
C ILE A 184 -10.05 17.19 0.61
N LEU A 185 -9.50 17.22 -0.59
CA LEU A 185 -9.13 16.03 -1.35
C LEU A 185 -8.01 15.24 -0.65
N ALA A 186 -6.96 15.89 -0.16
CA ALA A 186 -5.91 15.27 0.64
C ALA A 186 -6.47 14.62 1.91
N GLY A 187 -7.28 15.36 2.66
CA GLY A 187 -7.90 14.89 3.89
C GLY A 187 -8.83 13.70 3.67
N SER A 188 -9.71 13.78 2.67
CA SER A 188 -10.62 12.68 2.31
C SER A 188 -9.86 11.43 1.84
N GLY A 189 -8.78 11.59 1.07
CA GLY A 189 -7.90 10.48 0.70
C GLY A 189 -7.24 9.81 1.91
N ALA A 190 -6.73 10.61 2.87
CA ALA A 190 -6.13 10.10 4.10
C ALA A 190 -7.15 9.38 4.99
N ILE A 191 -8.37 9.91 5.10
CA ILE A 191 -9.48 9.27 5.82
C ILE A 191 -9.84 7.95 5.14
N GLY A 192 -10.03 7.95 3.82
CA GLY A 192 -10.34 6.75 3.05
C GLY A 192 -9.30 5.65 3.28
N MET A 193 -8.02 6.00 3.22
CA MET A 193 -6.94 5.04 3.46
C MET A 193 -6.87 4.56 4.92
N SER A 194 -7.14 5.45 5.88
CA SER A 194 -7.26 5.06 7.31
C SER A 194 -8.38 4.05 7.52
N LEU A 195 -9.54 4.25 6.86
CA LEU A 195 -10.67 3.33 6.93
C LEU A 195 -10.33 1.96 6.31
N VAL A 196 -9.54 1.93 5.21
CA VAL A 196 -9.04 0.68 4.61
C VAL A 196 -8.20 -0.09 5.62
N ILE A 197 -7.18 0.56 6.19
CA ILE A 197 -6.27 -0.09 7.14
C ILE A 197 -7.00 -0.50 8.42
N GLY A 198 -7.86 0.36 8.95
CA GLY A 198 -8.71 0.03 10.10
C GLY A 198 -9.59 -1.19 9.81
N GLY A 199 -10.27 -1.22 8.66
CA GLY A 199 -11.07 -2.37 8.22
C GLY A 199 -10.27 -3.67 8.13
N LEU A 200 -9.04 -3.60 7.60
CA LEU A 200 -8.12 -4.75 7.55
C LEU A 200 -7.71 -5.23 8.95
N LEU A 201 -7.49 -4.33 9.91
CA LEU A 201 -7.15 -4.70 11.28
C LEU A 201 -8.34 -5.30 12.04
N PHE A 202 -9.54 -4.73 11.89
CA PHE A 202 -10.77 -5.28 12.48
C PHE A 202 -11.15 -6.65 11.90
N ARG A 203 -10.61 -7.00 10.74
CA ARG A 203 -10.81 -8.28 10.08
C ARG A 203 -9.95 -9.41 10.66
N ILE A 204 -8.78 -9.09 11.24
CA ILE A 204 -7.84 -10.08 11.79
C ILE A 204 -8.54 -11.09 12.73
N PRO A 205 -9.32 -10.67 13.75
CA PRO A 205 -9.97 -11.63 14.65
C PRO A 205 -11.04 -12.51 13.97
N LYS A 206 -11.66 -12.01 12.89
CA LYS A 206 -12.66 -12.79 12.14
C LYS A 206 -11.99 -13.86 11.30
N GLU A 207 -10.87 -13.53 10.65
CA GLU A 207 -10.06 -14.50 9.90
C GLU A 207 -9.47 -15.56 10.82
N ASP A 208 -8.90 -15.16 11.96
CA ASP A 208 -8.32 -16.08 12.94
C ASP A 208 -9.37 -17.10 13.44
N ARG A 209 -10.59 -16.63 13.75
CA ARG A 209 -11.72 -17.51 14.09
C ARG A 209 -12.10 -18.45 12.94
N ALA A 210 -12.20 -17.95 11.71
CA ALA A 210 -12.59 -18.77 10.57
C ALA A 210 -11.52 -19.84 10.23
N LEU A 211 -10.24 -19.51 10.41
CA LEU A 211 -9.14 -20.46 10.26
C LEU A 211 -9.16 -21.50 11.38
N ARG A 212 -9.40 -21.10 12.62
CA ARG A 212 -9.60 -22.01 13.76
C ARG A 212 -10.78 -22.96 13.56
N GLU A 213 -11.91 -22.47 13.05
CA GLU A 213 -13.08 -23.31 12.73
C GLU A 213 -12.77 -24.35 11.65
N LYS A 214 -11.96 -24.00 10.64
CA LYS A 214 -11.64 -24.91 9.53
C LYS A 214 -10.57 -25.94 9.90
N PHE A 215 -9.49 -25.50 10.56
CA PHE A 215 -8.29 -26.31 10.78
C PHE A 215 -8.20 -26.89 12.21
N GLY A 216 -9.04 -26.42 13.14
CA GLY A 216 -9.16 -26.99 14.47
C GLY A 216 -7.82 -27.09 15.21
N GLN A 217 -7.43 -28.32 15.57
CA GLN A 217 -6.19 -28.59 16.32
C GLN A 217 -4.92 -28.19 15.57
N GLU A 218 -4.90 -28.26 14.23
CA GLU A 218 -3.73 -27.86 13.44
C GLU A 218 -3.45 -26.36 13.58
N TRP A 219 -4.51 -25.55 13.63
CA TRP A 219 -4.41 -24.11 13.87
C TRP A 219 -3.89 -23.79 15.27
N GLU A 220 -4.43 -24.48 16.29
CA GLU A 220 -4.05 -24.28 17.69
C GLU A 220 -2.58 -24.64 17.93
N ALA A 221 -2.13 -25.77 17.38
CA ALA A 221 -0.75 -26.20 17.49
C ALA A 221 0.20 -25.14 16.93
N TRP A 222 -0.06 -24.68 15.69
CA TRP A 222 0.74 -23.64 15.06
C TRP A 222 0.62 -22.27 15.77
N ALA A 223 -0.54 -21.91 16.30
CA ALA A 223 -0.74 -20.63 16.99
C ALA A 223 -0.03 -20.56 18.36
N THR A 224 0.24 -21.73 18.96
CA THR A 224 0.88 -21.84 20.29
C THR A 224 2.38 -22.08 20.18
N GLU A 225 2.87 -22.62 19.06
CA GLU A 225 4.29 -22.81 18.81
C GLU A 225 5.06 -21.47 18.77
N PRO A 226 6.23 -21.36 19.44
CA PRO A 226 7.08 -20.19 19.30
C PRO A 226 7.55 -20.04 17.86
N GLN A 227 7.12 -18.96 17.22
CA GLN A 227 7.36 -18.58 15.82
C GLN A 227 8.84 -18.25 15.48
N TYR A 228 9.78 -18.69 16.33
CA TYR A 228 11.23 -18.46 16.23
C TYR A 228 12.06 -19.74 16.21
N THR A 229 11.43 -20.91 16.38
CA THR A 229 12.16 -22.18 16.38
C THR A 229 12.42 -22.62 14.95
N THR A 230 13.52 -22.13 14.40
CA THR A 230 14.11 -22.69 13.18
C THR A 230 14.32 -24.19 13.40
N ALA A 231 13.77 -25.00 12.50
CA ALA A 231 14.13 -26.41 12.42
C ALA A 231 15.67 -26.49 12.27
N GLY A 232 16.30 -27.17 13.23
CA GLY A 232 17.72 -27.50 13.17
C GLY A 232 18.04 -28.52 12.09
#